data_AF-A0A3B3ZUU8-F1
#
_entry.id   AF-A0A3B3ZUU8-F1
#
_cell.length_a   1.000
_cell.length_b   1.000
_cell.length_c   1.000
_cell.angle_alpha   90.00
_cell.angle_beta   90.00
_cell.angle_gamma   90.00
#
_symmetry.space_group_name_H-M   'P 1'
#
loop_
_entity.id
_entity.type
_entity.pdbx_description
1 polymer ?
#
loop_
_entity_poly.entity_id
_entity_poly.type
_entity_poly.pdbx_seq_one_letter_code
_entity_poly.pdbx_strand_id
1 'polypeptide(L)'
;MSSLTLSYASLLTVSFLSPPPLPPSSSPPLLISFSSGCADLGVCLHVSSSGLDLPMKVVDMFGCCLPVCAVHFNCLHELVKHDVNGLIFKDSHELAEQLQSLLLDFPPAQEGKLASFRTNLRLNRGPNWDDYWDQNVLPLIQQH
;
A
#
# COMPACT_ATOMS: atom_id res chain seq x y z
N MET A 1 35.51 30.55 10.47
CA MET A 1 35.45 29.21 11.08
C MET A 1 34.01 29.00 11.58
N SER A 2 33.04 28.99 10.67
CA SER A 2 32.47 27.79 10.02
C SER A 2 31.83 26.81 11.01
N SER A 3 30.54 27.00 11.27
CA SER A 3 29.61 25.88 11.37
C SER A 3 28.35 26.26 10.59
N LEU A 4 28.26 25.68 9.39
CA LEU A 4 27.18 25.81 8.43
C LEU A 4 26.11 24.76 8.75
N THR A 5 24.84 25.19 8.75
CA THR A 5 23.64 24.48 8.25
C THR A 5 23.42 23.00 8.60
N LEU A 6 22.26 22.70 9.21
CA LEU A 6 21.20 22.01 8.45
C LEU A 6 19.83 22.18 9.15
N SER A 7 19.05 23.12 8.63
CA SER A 7 17.59 23.09 8.68
C SER A 7 17.14 21.99 7.71
N TYR A 8 16.62 20.86 8.20
CA TYR A 8 15.80 19.96 7.38
C TYR A 8 14.73 19.30 8.25
N ALA A 9 13.56 19.92 8.23
CA ALA A 9 12.31 19.29 8.61
C ALA A 9 11.95 18.27 7.52
N SER A 10 11.95 16.98 7.85
CA SER A 10 11.28 15.94 7.04
C SER A 10 10.26 15.25 7.94
N LEU A 11 9.01 15.63 7.77
CA LEU A 11 7.85 15.04 8.41
C LEU A 11 7.67 13.60 7.90
N LEU A 12 8.07 12.61 8.70
CA LEU A 12 7.53 11.25 8.60
C LEU A 12 6.05 11.32 9.01
N THR A 13 5.16 11.57 8.05
CA THR A 13 3.72 11.61 8.33
C THR A 13 3.20 10.18 8.44
N VAL A 14 3.09 9.66 9.67
CA VAL A 14 2.33 8.45 9.96
C VAL A 14 0.84 8.81 9.89
N SER A 15 0.22 8.61 8.73
CA SER A 15 -1.21 8.88 8.53
C SER A 15 -2.04 7.65 8.85
N PHE A 16 -2.80 7.67 9.95
CA PHE A 16 -3.87 6.70 10.20
C PHE A 16 -5.09 7.10 9.35
N LEU A 17 -5.32 6.44 8.20
CA LEU A 17 -6.51 6.69 7.38
C LEU A 17 -7.76 6.14 8.09
N SER A 18 -8.58 7.03 8.63
CA SER A 18 -10.03 6.82 8.66
C SER A 18 -10.62 7.42 7.37
N PRO A 19 -11.51 6.72 6.65
CA PRO A 19 -12.06 7.24 5.41
C PRO A 19 -12.92 8.49 5.67
N PRO A 20 -12.71 9.62 4.96
CA PRO A 20 -13.62 10.75 5.02
C PRO A 20 -14.91 10.47 4.24
N PRO A 21 -16.06 11.07 4.63
CA PRO A 21 -17.31 10.92 3.90
C PRO A 21 -17.22 11.55 2.49
N LEU A 22 -17.82 10.87 1.50
CA LEU A 22 -17.80 11.27 0.09
C LEU A 22 -18.52 12.62 -0.14
N PRO A 23 -17.95 13.57 -0.90
CA PRO A 23 -18.64 14.80 -1.29
C PRO A 23 -19.58 14.58 -2.50
N PRO A 24 -20.66 15.38 -2.64
CA PRO A 24 -21.63 15.23 -3.71
C PRO A 24 -21.11 15.74 -5.06
N SER A 25 -21.62 15.10 -6.12
CA SER A 25 -21.24 15.24 -7.52
C SER A 25 -21.41 16.65 -8.09
N SER A 26 -20.30 17.30 -8.51
CA SER A 26 -20.18 18.09 -9.76
C SER A 26 -18.98 19.06 -9.70
N SER A 27 -17.82 18.69 -10.27
CA SER A 27 -16.73 19.62 -10.66
C SER A 27 -15.76 18.94 -11.65
N PRO A 28 -15.23 19.65 -12.69
CA PRO A 28 -14.53 19.06 -13.84
C PRO A 28 -12.98 18.99 -13.64
N PRO A 29 -12.20 18.42 -14.58
CA PRO A 29 -11.19 17.41 -14.34
C PRO A 29 -9.85 18.02 -13.90
N LEU A 30 -9.74 18.46 -12.65
CA LEU A 30 -8.45 18.34 -11.99
C LEU A 30 -8.33 16.86 -11.63
N LEU A 31 -7.53 16.15 -12.42
CA LEU A 31 -7.11 14.77 -12.21
C LEU A 31 -6.28 14.76 -10.92
N ILE A 32 -6.96 14.88 -9.79
CA ILE A 32 -6.53 14.40 -8.50
C ILE A 32 -6.51 12.89 -8.72
N SER A 33 -5.36 12.39 -9.18
CA SER A 33 -5.00 11.00 -8.99
C SER A 33 -5.23 10.75 -7.51
N PHE A 34 -6.26 9.96 -7.18
CA PHE A 34 -6.71 9.73 -5.81
C PHE A 34 -5.54 9.09 -5.08
N SER A 35 -4.76 9.94 -4.42
CA SER A 35 -3.47 9.57 -3.91
C SER A 35 -3.68 8.90 -2.56
N SER A 36 -3.63 7.59 -2.56
CA SER A 36 -3.02 6.86 -1.44
C SER A 36 -1.51 7.17 -1.31
N GLY A 37 -0.98 8.15 -2.06
CA GLY A 37 0.39 8.66 -2.00
C GLY A 37 0.58 9.80 -1.00
N CYS A 38 0.04 9.64 0.21
CA CYS A 38 0.56 10.32 1.40
C CYS A 38 1.35 9.37 2.31
N ALA A 39 1.29 8.06 2.05
CA ALA A 39 2.04 7.05 2.78
C ALA A 39 3.01 6.33 1.84
N ASP A 40 4.22 6.07 2.34
CA ASP A 40 5.23 5.35 1.57
C ASP A 40 5.19 3.82 1.79
N LEU A 41 4.62 3.39 2.91
CA LEU A 41 4.53 2.01 3.36
C LEU A 41 3.27 1.80 4.20
N GLY A 42 2.54 0.71 3.97
CA GLY A 42 1.44 0.26 4.82
C GLY A 42 1.89 -0.79 5.84
N VAL A 43 1.24 -0.83 7.02
CA VAL A 43 1.47 -1.90 8.02
C VAL A 43 0.16 -2.60 8.33
N CYS A 44 0.12 -3.92 8.15
CA CYS A 44 -1.04 -4.75 8.44
C CYS A 44 -0.73 -5.71 9.59
N LEU A 45 -1.29 -5.43 10.77
CA LEU A 45 -1.25 -6.31 11.94
C LEU A 45 -2.45 -7.26 12.03
N HIS A 46 -3.35 -7.19 11.06
CA HIS A 46 -4.58 -7.98 11.08
C HIS A 46 -4.26 -9.44 10.77
N VAL A 47 -4.61 -10.31 11.71
CA VAL A 47 -4.62 -11.76 11.54
C VAL A 47 -6.09 -12.19 11.56
N SER A 48 -6.55 -12.88 10.51
CA SER A 48 -7.87 -13.49 10.57
C SER A 48 -7.85 -14.60 11.62
N SER A 49 -8.87 -14.62 12.50
CA SER A 49 -9.06 -15.67 13.50
C SER A 49 -9.24 -17.06 12.88
N SER A 50 -9.70 -17.13 11.61
CA SER A 50 -9.81 -18.38 10.83
C SER A 50 -8.51 -18.75 10.12
N GLY A 51 -7.61 -17.78 9.89
CA GLY A 51 -6.38 -17.93 9.12
C GLY A 51 -6.60 -18.17 7.62
N LEU A 52 -7.85 -18.14 7.14
CA LEU A 52 -8.25 -18.42 5.75
C LEU A 52 -8.73 -17.19 4.99
N ASP A 53 -9.08 -16.12 5.72
CA ASP A 53 -9.57 -14.90 5.07
C ASP A 53 -8.42 -14.05 4.55
N LEU A 54 -8.51 -13.69 3.26
CA LEU A 54 -7.60 -12.74 2.66
C LEU A 54 -7.73 -11.36 3.34
N PRO A 55 -6.61 -10.69 3.66
CA PRO A 55 -6.65 -9.41 4.36
C PRO A 55 -7.10 -8.32 3.39
N MET A 56 -8.40 -8.01 3.38
CA MET A 56 -9.00 -7.00 2.49
C MET A 56 -8.29 -5.65 2.57
N LYS A 57 -7.79 -5.26 3.75
CA LYS A 57 -7.01 -4.04 3.92
C LYS A 57 -5.72 -4.01 3.08
N VAL A 58 -5.06 -5.15 2.92
CA VAL A 58 -3.84 -5.25 2.08
C VAL A 58 -4.22 -5.17 0.60
N VAL A 59 -5.35 -5.76 0.21
CA VAL A 59 -5.89 -5.66 -1.15
C VAL A 59 -6.14 -4.19 -1.50
N ASP A 60 -6.75 -3.42 -0.60
CA ASP A 60 -7.00 -1.99 -0.79
C ASP A 60 -5.69 -1.18 -0.94
N MET A 61 -4.69 -1.47 -0.10
CA MET A 61 -3.36 -0.84 -0.20
C MET A 61 -2.67 -1.16 -1.53
N PHE A 62 -2.76 -2.41 -2.00
CA PHE A 62 -2.20 -2.83 -3.29
C PHE A 62 -2.92 -2.19 -4.47
N GLY A 63 -4.24 -1.95 -4.37
CA GLY A 63 -5.01 -1.22 -5.38
C GLY A 63 -4.44 0.16 -5.69
N CYS A 64 -3.81 0.79 -4.70
CA CYS A 64 -3.13 2.07 -4.83
C CYS A 64 -1.60 1.99 -5.00
N CYS A 65 -1.06 0.80 -5.26
CA CYS A 65 0.38 0.55 -5.38
C CYS A 65 1.19 0.87 -4.10
N LEU A 66 0.57 0.76 -2.91
CA LEU A 66 1.24 0.96 -1.63
C LEU A 66 1.83 -0.39 -1.15
N PRO A 67 3.18 -0.52 -1.04
CA PRO A 67 3.78 -1.72 -0.48
C PRO A 67 3.44 -1.86 1.00
N VAL A 68 3.42 -3.10 1.51
CA VAL A 68 3.01 -3.38 2.89
C VAL A 68 4.02 -4.22 3.65
N CYS A 69 4.12 -3.98 4.96
CA CYS A 69 4.62 -4.94 5.95
C CYS A 69 3.42 -5.63 6.60
N ALA A 70 3.30 -6.94 6.48
CA ALA A 70 2.16 -7.70 7.02
C ALA A 70 2.62 -8.79 8.01
N VAL A 71 1.87 -8.95 9.10
CA VAL A 71 2.12 -10.02 10.08
C VAL A 71 1.82 -11.38 9.46
N HIS A 72 2.67 -12.38 9.66
CA HIS A 72 2.54 -13.70 9.06
C HIS A 72 1.29 -14.47 9.53
N PHE A 73 0.53 -15.02 8.58
CA PHE A 73 -0.52 -16.03 8.80
C PHE A 73 -0.72 -16.89 7.55
N ASN A 74 -1.47 -17.99 7.69
CA ASN A 74 -1.50 -19.08 6.71
C ASN A 74 -1.83 -18.65 5.28
N CYS A 75 -2.89 -17.89 5.01
CA CYS A 75 -3.26 -17.47 3.65
C CYS A 75 -2.56 -16.19 3.16
N LEU A 76 -1.76 -15.51 3.99
CA LEU A 76 -1.12 -14.24 3.60
C LEU A 76 -0.24 -14.38 2.35
N HIS A 77 0.46 -15.51 2.22
CA HIS A 77 1.39 -15.79 1.13
C HIS A 77 0.73 -15.82 -0.26
N GLU A 78 -0.59 -15.96 -0.33
CA GLU A 78 -1.35 -15.88 -1.59
C GLU A 78 -1.35 -14.45 -2.13
N LEU A 79 -1.42 -13.47 -1.23
CA LEU A 79 -1.49 -12.04 -1.57
C LEU A 79 -0.12 -11.34 -1.48
N VAL A 80 0.57 -11.47 -0.34
CA VAL A 80 1.87 -10.85 -0.10
C VAL A 80 2.98 -11.85 -0.39
N LYS A 81 3.83 -11.51 -1.34
CA LYS A 81 5.06 -12.24 -1.67
C LYS A 81 6.23 -11.49 -1.06
N HIS A 82 6.82 -12.10 -0.02
CA HIS A 82 7.96 -11.53 0.70
C HIS A 82 9.07 -11.12 -0.27
N ASP A 83 9.61 -9.91 -0.08
CA ASP A 83 10.64 -9.29 -0.92
C ASP A 83 10.25 -9.06 -2.39
N VAL A 84 8.98 -9.21 -2.76
CA VAL A 84 8.50 -8.93 -4.11
C VAL A 84 7.54 -7.74 -4.12
N ASN A 85 6.46 -7.80 -3.35
CA ASN A 85 5.43 -6.76 -3.29
C ASN A 85 5.25 -6.17 -1.88
N GLY A 86 5.96 -6.71 -0.91
CA GLY A 86 5.93 -6.28 0.48
C GLY A 86 6.86 -7.14 1.35
N LEU A 87 6.81 -6.90 2.65
CA LEU A 87 7.52 -7.68 3.65
C LEU A 87 6.52 -8.40 4.56
N ILE A 88 6.97 -9.52 5.08
CA ILE A 88 6.22 -10.34 6.02
C ILE A 88 7.06 -10.41 7.29
N PHE A 89 6.44 -10.21 8.44
CA PHE A 89 7.10 -10.31 9.74
C PHE A 89 6.31 -11.19 10.70
N LYS A 90 6.96 -11.76 11.70
CA LYS A 90 6.33 -12.64 12.71
C LYS A 90 6.18 -11.95 14.06
N ASP A 91 7.06 -11.01 14.37
CA ASP A 91 7.09 -10.33 15.66
C ASP A 91 7.45 -8.83 15.51
N SER A 92 7.38 -8.12 16.64
CA SER A 92 7.68 -6.69 16.69
C SER A 92 9.14 -6.36 16.42
N HIS A 93 10.07 -7.29 16.70
CA HIS A 93 11.49 -7.08 16.45
C HIS A 93 11.76 -7.09 14.94
N GLU A 94 11.26 -8.10 14.25
CA GLU A 94 11.37 -8.22 12.79
C GLU A 94 10.69 -7.03 12.09
N LEU A 95 9.52 -6.58 12.57
CA LEU A 95 8.90 -5.36 12.06
C LEU A 95 9.79 -4.13 12.23
N ALA A 96 10.42 -3.97 13.40
CA ALA A 96 11.30 -2.84 13.67
C ALA A 96 12.56 -2.86 12.78
N GLU A 97 13.16 -4.03 12.57
CA GLU A 97 14.30 -4.20 11.65
C GLU A 97 13.92 -3.90 10.21
N GLN A 98 12.76 -4.39 9.76
CA GLN A 98 12.24 -4.12 8.43
C GLN A 98 11.98 -2.62 8.23
N LEU A 99 11.32 -1.96 9.18
CA LEU A 99 11.09 -0.51 9.13
C LEU A 99 12.40 0.28 9.10
N GLN A 100 13.39 -0.09 9.93
CA GLN A 100 14.71 0.53 9.87
C GLN A 100 15.33 0.35 8.49
N SER A 101 15.35 -0.88 7.95
CA SER A 101 15.92 -1.14 6.62
C SER A 101 15.25 -0.34 5.50
N LEU A 102 13.95 -0.11 5.59
CA LEU A 102 13.16 0.61 4.59
C LEU A 102 13.27 2.13 4.71
N LEU A 103 13.53 2.66 5.91
CA LEU A 103 13.55 4.10 6.21
C LEU A 103 14.96 4.69 6.38
N LEU A 104 16.00 3.86 6.49
CA LEU A 104 17.39 4.30 6.64
C LEU A 104 17.88 5.19 5.49
N ASP A 105 17.40 4.93 4.27
CA ASP A 105 17.79 5.68 3.07
C ASP A 105 16.81 6.83 2.73
N PHE A 106 16.07 7.36 3.70
CA PHE A 106 15.10 8.44 3.45
C PHE A 106 15.79 9.83 3.34
N PRO A 107 15.51 10.66 2.31
CA PRO A 107 14.53 10.46 1.24
C PRO A 107 14.98 9.38 0.23
N PRO A 108 14.07 8.45 -0.14
CA PRO A 108 14.43 7.27 -0.89
C PRO A 108 15.03 7.66 -2.24
N ALA A 109 16.23 7.14 -2.51
CA ALA A 109 16.74 7.13 -3.87
C ALA A 109 15.71 6.46 -4.80
N GLN A 110 15.72 6.84 -6.09
CA GLN A 110 14.87 6.21 -7.13
C GLN A 110 15.04 4.67 -7.20
N GLU A 111 16.10 4.13 -6.58
CA GLU A 111 16.53 2.73 -6.62
C GLU A 111 16.43 2.01 -5.26
N GLY A 112 15.50 2.41 -4.39
CA GLY A 112 15.26 1.76 -3.08
C GLY A 112 14.32 0.55 -3.12
N LYS A 113 14.34 -0.25 -2.05
CA LYS A 113 13.47 -1.44 -1.87
C LYS A 113 11.97 -1.10 -1.93
N LEU A 114 11.57 0.08 -1.43
CA LEU A 114 10.19 0.57 -1.58
C LEU A 114 9.83 0.86 -3.04
N ALA A 115 10.77 1.40 -3.83
CA ALA A 115 10.56 1.69 -5.24
C ALA A 115 10.43 0.41 -6.07
N SER A 116 11.22 -0.63 -5.76
CA SER A 116 11.10 -1.93 -6.42
C SER A 116 9.75 -2.60 -6.11
N PHE A 117 9.29 -2.56 -4.86
CA PHE A 117 7.97 -3.10 -4.50
C PHE A 117 6.83 -2.37 -5.22
N ARG A 118 6.87 -1.03 -5.29
CA ARG A 118 5.88 -0.25 -6.05
C ARG A 118 5.88 -0.61 -7.52
N THR A 119 7.05 -0.82 -8.10
CA THR A 119 7.19 -1.23 -9.50
C THR A 119 6.55 -2.60 -9.72
N ASN A 120 6.83 -3.57 -8.84
CA ASN A 120 6.22 -4.89 -8.91
C ASN A 120 4.69 -4.85 -8.72
N LEU A 121 4.18 -4.01 -7.84
CA LEU A 121 2.74 -3.80 -7.66
C LEU A 121 2.08 -3.21 -8.91
N ARG A 122 2.74 -2.26 -9.59
CA ARG A 122 2.24 -1.69 -10.85
C ARG A 122 2.28 -2.70 -12.00
N LEU A 123 3.35 -3.49 -12.10
CA LEU A 123 3.51 -4.50 -13.14
C LEU A 123 2.52 -5.66 -13.00
N ASN A 124 2.25 -6.09 -11.76
CA ASN A 124 1.30 -7.15 -11.46
C ASN A 124 -0.10 -6.61 -11.15
N ARG A 125 -0.40 -5.36 -11.52
CA ARG A 125 -1.71 -4.77 -11.32
C ARG A 125 -2.67 -5.46 -12.30
N GLY A 126 -3.59 -6.25 -11.74
CA GLY A 126 -4.72 -6.77 -12.49
C GLY A 126 -5.65 -5.66 -12.98
N PRO A 127 -6.70 -5.99 -13.74
CA PRO A 127 -7.75 -5.04 -14.09
C PRO A 127 -8.31 -4.37 -12.82
N ASN A 128 -8.72 -3.11 -12.95
CA ASN A 128 -9.31 -2.39 -11.83
C ASN A 128 -10.64 -3.07 -11.44
N TRP A 129 -11.13 -2.80 -10.24
CA TRP A 129 -12.44 -3.31 -9.80
C TRP A 129 -13.54 -3.02 -10.82
N ASP A 130 -13.57 -1.78 -11.35
CA ASP A 130 -14.54 -1.36 -12.36
C ASP A 130 -14.41 -2.17 -13.66
N ASP A 131 -13.19 -2.35 -14.17
CA ASP A 131 -12.92 -3.12 -15.39
C ASP A 131 -13.36 -4.59 -15.23
N TYR A 132 -13.10 -5.18 -14.06
CA TYR A 132 -13.45 -6.57 -13.79
C TYR A 132 -14.96 -6.74 -13.58
N TRP A 133 -15.61 -5.77 -12.93
CA TRP A 133 -17.06 -5.72 -12.75
C TRP A 133 -17.78 -5.60 -14.09
N ASP A 134 -17.34 -4.70 -14.95
CA ASP A 134 -17.92 -4.48 -16.29
C ASP A 134 -17.77 -5.70 -17.19
N GLN A 135 -16.68 -6.46 -17.04
CA GLN A 135 -16.45 -7.67 -17.82
C GLN A 135 -17.26 -8.88 -17.33
N ASN A 136 -17.43 -9.05 -16.02
CA ASN A 136 -17.97 -10.30 -15.46
C ASN A 136 -19.39 -10.17 -14.92
N VAL A 137 -19.73 -9.03 -14.30
CA VAL A 137 -21.00 -8.86 -13.57
C VAL A 137 -22.00 -8.07 -14.39
N LEU A 138 -21.57 -6.98 -15.04
CA LEU A 138 -22.46 -6.15 -15.87
C LEU A 138 -23.22 -6.95 -16.95
N PRO A 139 -22.62 -7.92 -17.68
CA PRO A 139 -23.34 -8.69 -18.69
C PRO A 139 -24.44 -9.57 -18.10
N LEU A 140 -24.29 -10.06 -16.86
CA LEU A 140 -25.29 -10.90 -16.20
C LEU A 140 -26.52 -10.09 -15.77
N ILE A 141 -26.31 -8.82 -15.40
CA ILE A 141 -27.39 -7.91 -15.01
C ILE A 141 -28.15 -7.41 -16.24
N GLN A 142 -27.46 -7.15 -17.36
CA GLN A 142 -28.08 -6.66 -18.60
C GLN A 142 -28.86 -7.73 -19.40
N GLN A 143 -28.78 -9.00 -18.99
CA GLN A 143 -29.56 -10.09 -19.59
C GLN A 143 -30.96 -10.28 -18.96
N HIS A 144 -31.36 -9.43 -18.02
CA HIS A 144 -32.71 -9.33 -17.46
C HIS A 144 -33.28 -7.93 -17.68
#